data_AF-A0A239K6U6-F1
#
_entry.id   AF-A0A239K6U6-F1
#
_cell.length_a   1.000
_cell.length_b   1.000
_cell.length_c   1.000
_cell.angle_alpha   90.00
_cell.angle_beta   90.00
_cell.angle_gamma   90.00
#
_symmetry.space_group_name_H-M   'P 1'
#
loop_
_entity.id
_entity.type
_entity.pdbx_description
1 polymer ?
#
loop_
_entity_poly.entity_id
_entity_poly.type
_entity_poly.pdbx_seq_one_letter_code
_entity_poly.pdbx_strand_id
1 'polypeptide(L)'
;MGAHERRPGGRVLPPPPSEPEIARRPGTAIPQRERITFLVRLAERFPPAAGLMTAFTTVDGYPVLHVIPHGVPGRAISVGCRYRNGRWWFYNVRTGVQIRPANDLDAAARLIAAAVRQVKR
;
A
#
# COMPACT_ATOMS: atom_id res chain seq x y z
N MET A 1 -47.34 46.15 -28.40
CA MET A 1 -45.90 45.91 -28.11
C MET A 1 -45.77 45.72 -26.61
N GLY A 2 -45.53 44.48 -26.18
CA GLY A 2 -45.59 44.06 -24.78
C GLY A 2 -44.35 44.45 -23.98
N ALA A 3 -44.58 44.91 -22.76
CA ALA A 3 -43.57 45.17 -21.75
C ALA A 3 -42.90 43.85 -21.30
N HIS A 4 -41.57 43.81 -21.29
CA HIS A 4 -40.81 42.75 -20.65
C HIS A 4 -40.20 43.29 -19.36
N GLU A 5 -40.86 42.99 -18.24
CA GLU A 5 -40.33 43.14 -16.90
C GLU A 5 -39.14 42.18 -16.69
N ARG A 6 -37.97 42.72 -16.32
CA ARG A 6 -36.81 41.93 -15.89
C ARG A 6 -36.94 41.66 -14.38
N ARG A 7 -37.11 40.38 -14.02
CA ARG A 7 -37.07 39.91 -12.63
C ARG A 7 -35.64 39.96 -12.07
N PRO A 8 -35.37 40.54 -10.90
CA PRO A 8 -34.12 40.35 -10.16
C PRO A 8 -34.30 39.20 -9.15
N GLY A 9 -33.34 38.29 -9.03
CA GLY A 9 -33.40 37.27 -7.97
C GLY A 9 -32.60 36.00 -8.19
N GLY A 10 -31.38 36.07 -8.71
CA GLY A 10 -30.44 34.96 -8.62
C GLY A 10 -29.73 35.00 -7.27
N ARG A 11 -30.20 34.21 -6.30
CA ARG A 11 -29.52 34.00 -5.02
C ARG A 11 -28.15 33.37 -5.31
N VAL A 12 -27.07 34.16 -5.24
CA VAL A 12 -25.69 33.66 -5.37
C VAL A 12 -25.43 32.79 -4.15
N LEU A 13 -25.41 31.47 -4.33
CA LEU A 13 -24.93 30.55 -3.30
C LEU A 13 -23.44 30.86 -3.06
N PRO A 14 -22.97 30.88 -1.79
CA PRO A 14 -21.54 30.98 -1.53
C PRO A 14 -20.83 29.78 -2.19
N PRO A 15 -19.63 29.97 -2.75
CA PRO A 15 -18.85 28.86 -3.27
C PRO A 15 -18.68 27.80 -2.16
N PRO A 16 -18.71 26.50 -2.48
CA PRO A 16 -18.42 25.47 -1.48
C PRO A 16 -17.05 25.76 -0.85
N PRO A 17 -16.85 25.44 0.44
CA PRO A 17 -15.55 25.60 1.08
C PRO A 17 -14.52 24.82 0.26
N SER A 18 -13.38 25.45 -0.04
CA SER A 18 -12.28 24.80 -0.72
C SER A 18 -11.98 23.48 0.00
N GLU A 19 -12.19 22.36 -0.68
CA GLU A 19 -11.68 21.07 -0.23
C GLU A 19 -10.23 21.31 0.18
N PRO A 20 -9.78 20.81 1.35
CA PRO A 20 -8.38 20.96 1.72
C PRO A 20 -7.60 20.42 0.53
N GLU A 21 -6.81 21.31 -0.06
CA GLU A 21 -5.91 21.00 -1.14
C GLU A 21 -4.98 19.95 -0.55
N ILE A 22 -5.38 18.67 -0.68
CA ILE A 22 -4.53 17.53 -0.45
C ILE A 22 -3.48 17.79 -1.50
N ALA A 23 -2.41 18.47 -1.07
CA ALA A 23 -1.31 18.88 -1.89
C ALA A 23 -1.06 17.67 -2.77
N ARG A 24 -1.42 17.81 -4.05
CA ARG A 24 -1.13 16.82 -5.06
C ARG A 24 0.37 16.91 -5.15
N ARG A 25 1.04 16.22 -4.20
CA ARG A 25 2.46 15.92 -4.26
C ARG A 25 2.63 15.47 -5.71
N PRO A 26 3.63 15.98 -6.44
CA PRO A 26 4.00 15.39 -7.71
C PRO A 26 4.46 13.97 -7.39
N GLY A 27 3.50 13.08 -7.23
CA GLY A 27 3.71 11.66 -7.19
C GLY A 27 4.15 11.39 -8.59
N THR A 28 5.46 11.31 -8.82
CA THR A 28 6.01 10.30 -9.73
C THR A 28 5.11 9.09 -9.52
N ALA A 29 4.22 8.82 -10.47
CA ALA A 29 3.19 7.82 -10.32
C ALA A 29 3.92 6.52 -10.02
N ILE A 30 4.05 6.19 -8.73
CA ILE A 30 4.78 5.00 -8.32
C ILE A 30 4.03 3.89 -9.01
N PRO A 31 4.65 3.13 -9.93
CA PRO A 31 3.89 2.22 -10.78
C PRO A 31 3.18 1.20 -9.90
N GLN A 32 1.88 1.42 -9.65
CA GLN A 32 1.10 0.64 -8.68
C GLN A 32 0.97 -0.80 -9.16
N ARG A 33 0.94 -1.00 -10.48
CA ARG A 33 0.88 -2.31 -11.12
C ARG A 33 2.12 -3.15 -10.80
N GLU A 34 3.31 -2.57 -10.84
CA GLU A 34 4.58 -3.22 -10.54
C GLU A 34 4.65 -3.57 -9.05
N ARG A 35 4.25 -2.63 -8.19
CA ARG A 35 4.15 -2.87 -6.74
C ARG A 35 3.28 -4.09 -6.44
N ILE A 36 2.07 -4.15 -7.00
CA ILE A 36 1.15 -5.27 -6.83
C ILE A 36 1.79 -6.56 -7.37
N THR A 37 2.38 -6.50 -8.57
CA THR A 37 3.02 -7.67 -9.19
C THR A 37 4.12 -8.25 -8.31
N PHE A 38 4.98 -7.41 -7.73
CA PHE A 38 6.02 -7.88 -6.82
C PHE A 38 5.45 -8.49 -5.53
N LEU A 39 4.40 -7.90 -4.96
CA LEU A 39 3.78 -8.43 -3.75
C LEU A 39 3.01 -9.74 -4.00
N VAL A 40 2.33 -9.87 -5.14
CA VAL A 40 1.69 -11.13 -5.57
C VAL A 40 2.73 -12.23 -5.76
N ARG A 41 3.80 -11.94 -6.52
CA ARG A 41 4.90 -12.90 -6.72
C ARG A 41 5.59 -13.28 -5.41
N LEU A 42 5.63 -12.38 -4.43
CA LEU A 42 6.14 -12.68 -3.10
C LEU A 42 5.17 -13.56 -2.31
N ALA A 43 3.87 -13.30 -2.39
CA ALA A 43 2.82 -14.11 -1.74
C ALA A 43 2.86 -15.58 -2.21
N GLU A 44 3.08 -15.79 -3.51
CA GLU A 44 3.26 -17.12 -4.13
C GLU A 44 4.41 -17.94 -3.52
N ARG A 45 5.38 -17.29 -2.84
CA ARG A 45 6.50 -17.97 -2.17
C ARG A 45 6.18 -18.47 -0.76
N PHE A 46 4.97 -18.22 -0.28
CA PHE A 46 4.49 -18.72 1.02
C PHE A 46 3.38 -19.74 0.80
N PRO A 47 3.73 -21.00 0.44
CA PRO A 47 2.72 -22.02 0.30
C PRO A 47 2.05 -22.29 1.66
N PRO A 48 0.73 -22.61 1.70
CA PRO A 48 0.02 -22.88 2.95
C PRO A 48 0.69 -23.96 3.82
N ALA A 49 1.33 -24.95 3.19
CA ALA A 49 2.09 -26.01 3.86
C ALA A 49 3.28 -25.50 4.70
N ALA A 50 3.76 -24.27 4.48
CA ALA A 50 4.85 -23.67 5.23
C ALA A 50 4.43 -23.17 6.63
N GLY A 51 3.16 -23.33 7.03
CA GLY A 51 2.65 -22.82 8.30
C GLY A 51 2.56 -21.29 8.33
N LEU A 52 2.51 -20.65 7.15
CA LEU A 52 2.30 -19.22 6.98
C LEU A 52 1.09 -18.97 6.06
N MET A 53 0.25 -18.00 6.43
CA MET A 53 -0.80 -17.42 5.60
C MET A 53 -0.35 -16.06 5.08
N THR A 54 -0.86 -15.70 3.91
CA THR A 54 -0.70 -14.36 3.35
C THR A 54 -2.04 -13.67 3.16
N ALA A 55 -2.06 -12.35 3.38
CA ALA A 55 -3.23 -11.52 3.12
C ALA A 55 -2.80 -10.17 2.58
N PHE A 56 -3.59 -9.59 1.68
CA PHE A 56 -3.36 -8.23 1.19
C PHE A 56 -4.16 -7.22 2.01
N THR A 57 -3.54 -6.08 2.28
CA THR A 57 -4.22 -4.92 2.86
C THR A 57 -3.59 -3.65 2.29
N THR A 58 -4.09 -2.49 2.71
CA THR A 58 -3.61 -1.18 2.27
C THR A 58 -3.10 -0.39 3.47
N VAL A 59 -1.91 0.21 3.33
CA VAL A 59 -1.33 1.15 4.31
C VAL A 59 -0.94 2.42 3.55
N ASP A 60 -1.39 3.58 4.03
CA ASP A 60 -1.17 4.89 3.39
C ASP A 60 -1.57 4.93 1.90
N GLY A 61 -2.63 4.22 1.53
CA GLY A 61 -3.11 4.12 0.15
C GLY A 61 -2.28 3.18 -0.75
N TYR A 62 -1.32 2.43 -0.19
CA TYR A 62 -0.52 1.47 -0.93
C TYR A 62 -0.78 0.01 -0.52
N PRO A 63 -0.83 -0.93 -1.47
CA PRO A 63 -0.96 -2.35 -1.15
C PRO A 63 0.28 -2.84 -0.40
N VAL A 64 0.03 -3.67 0.62
CA VAL A 64 1.02 -4.36 1.43
C VAL A 64 0.61 -5.81 1.63
N LEU A 65 1.60 -6.68 1.79
CA LEU A 65 1.42 -8.10 2.06
C LEU A 65 1.60 -8.37 3.55
N HIS A 66 0.58 -8.88 4.22
CA HIS A 66 0.68 -9.42 5.56
C HIS A 66 1.10 -10.89 5.49
N VAL A 67 2.15 -11.26 6.22
CA VAL A 67 2.58 -12.65 6.42
C VAL A 67 2.33 -13.03 7.88
N ILE A 68 1.49 -14.04 8.08
CA ILE A 68 0.91 -14.42 9.37
C ILE A 68 1.23 -15.89 9.63
N PRO A 69 1.85 -16.28 10.76
CA PRO A 69 2.05 -17.67 11.12
C PRO A 69 0.72 -18.30 11.54
N HIS A 70 0.49 -19.53 11.08
CA HIS A 70 -0.64 -20.33 11.53
C HIS A 70 -0.55 -20.59 13.04
N GLY A 71 -1.69 -20.50 13.73
CA GLY A 71 -1.82 -20.88 15.14
C GLY A 71 -1.25 -19.90 16.17
N VAL A 72 -0.69 -18.76 15.75
CA VAL A 72 -0.19 -17.72 16.68
C VAL A 72 -0.78 -16.35 16.33
N PRO A 73 -1.99 -16.04 16.82
CA PRO A 73 -2.62 -14.74 16.58
C PRO A 73 -1.75 -13.60 17.14
N GLY A 74 -1.77 -12.45 16.47
CA GLY A 74 -1.05 -11.23 16.86
C GLY A 74 0.40 -11.13 16.38
N ARG A 75 0.95 -12.16 15.71
CA ARG A 75 2.28 -12.09 15.10
C ARG A 75 2.14 -11.95 13.60
N ALA A 76 2.27 -10.76 13.04
CA ALA A 76 2.27 -10.59 11.59
C ALA A 76 3.39 -9.65 11.18
N ILE A 77 3.97 -9.91 10.01
CA ILE A 77 4.87 -8.97 9.35
C ILE A 77 4.15 -8.38 8.15
N SER A 78 4.03 -7.06 8.15
CA SER A 78 3.55 -6.29 7.00
C SER A 78 4.71 -5.94 6.09
N VAL A 79 4.65 -6.38 4.85
CA VAL A 79 5.68 -6.20 3.82
C VAL A 79 5.16 -5.27 2.74
N GLY A 80 5.86 -4.17 2.53
CA GLY A 80 5.59 -3.24 1.43
C GLY A 80 6.61 -3.43 0.32
N CYS A 81 6.31 -2.85 -0.85
CA CYS A 81 7.25 -2.76 -1.96
C CYS A 81 7.38 -1.29 -2.40
N ARG A 82 8.61 -0.76 -2.43
CA ARG A 82 8.88 0.64 -2.80
C ARG A 82 10.01 0.74 -3.81
N TYR A 83 9.92 1.73 -4.69
CA TYR A 83 11.01 2.05 -5.60
C TYR A 83 12.03 2.96 -4.91
N ARG A 84 13.31 2.58 -4.91
CA ARG A 84 14.42 3.35 -4.33
C ARG A 84 15.70 3.07 -5.10
N ASN A 85 16.44 4.12 -5.44
CA ASN A 85 17.75 4.05 -6.10
C ASN A 85 17.72 3.20 -7.38
N GLY A 86 16.76 3.46 -8.27
CA GLY A 86 16.68 2.78 -9.56
C GLY A 86 16.07 1.36 -9.53
N ARG A 87 15.65 0.85 -8.36
CA ARG A 87 15.16 -0.53 -8.22
C ARG A 87 14.01 -0.64 -7.21
N TRP A 88 13.20 -1.68 -7.36
CA TRP A 88 12.16 -2.05 -6.40
C TRP A 88 12.72 -2.83 -5.21
N TRP A 89 12.22 -2.53 -4.01
CA TRP A 89 12.66 -3.13 -2.76
C TRP A 89 11.47 -3.55 -1.91
N PHE A 90 11.55 -4.75 -1.34
CA PHE A 90 10.73 -5.14 -0.21
C PHE A 90 11.24 -4.49 1.07
N TYR A 91 10.33 -4.06 1.92
CA TYR A 91 10.63 -3.48 3.21
C TYR A 91 9.58 -3.86 4.25
N ASN A 92 9.95 -3.87 5.51
CA ASN A 92 9.02 -4.04 6.61
C ASN A 92 8.28 -2.71 6.82
N VAL A 93 6.96 -2.72 6.70
CA VAL A 93 6.13 -1.50 6.78
C VAL A 93 6.19 -0.89 8.19
N ARG A 94 6.25 -1.72 9.23
CA ARG A 94 6.27 -1.28 10.62
C ARG A 94 7.60 -0.61 11.00
N THR A 95 8.72 -1.16 10.54
CA THR A 95 10.06 -0.67 10.95
C THR A 95 10.73 0.20 9.88
N GLY A 96 10.21 0.23 8.65
CA GLY A 96 10.82 0.92 7.51
C GLY A 96 12.09 0.26 6.96
N VAL A 97 12.57 -0.81 7.60
CA VAL A 97 13.83 -1.51 7.26
C VAL A 97 13.70 -2.22 5.91
N GLN A 98 14.70 -2.05 5.06
CA GLN A 98 14.78 -2.77 3.78
C GLN A 98 15.06 -4.25 4.02
N ILE A 99 14.30 -5.11 3.34
CA ILE A 99 14.45 -6.56 3.41
C ILE A 99 15.39 -7.00 2.29
N ARG A 100 14.96 -6.84 1.03
CA ARG A 100 15.69 -7.25 -0.16
C ARG A 100 15.20 -6.53 -1.42
N PRO A 101 15.99 -6.52 -2.50
CA PRO A 101 15.50 -6.19 -3.83
C PRO A 101 14.29 -7.05 -4.23
N ALA A 102 13.33 -6.47 -4.96
CA ALA A 102 12.07 -7.14 -5.29
C ALA A 102 12.20 -8.25 -6.35
N ASN A 103 13.32 -8.28 -7.06
CA ASN A 103 13.71 -9.36 -7.96
C ASN A 103 14.29 -10.59 -7.22
N ASP A 104 14.70 -10.44 -5.95
CA ASP A 104 15.25 -11.53 -5.13
C ASP A 104 14.16 -12.23 -4.31
N LEU A 105 13.10 -12.70 -4.96
CA LEU A 105 11.86 -13.21 -4.33
C LEU A 105 12.12 -14.32 -3.30
N ASP A 106 12.89 -15.35 -3.66
CA ASP A 106 13.12 -16.50 -2.77
C ASP A 106 13.97 -16.11 -1.56
N ALA A 107 14.95 -15.23 -1.74
CA ALA A 107 15.76 -14.73 -0.64
C ALA A 107 14.95 -13.83 0.29
N ALA A 108 14.09 -12.97 -0.27
CA ALA A 108 13.16 -12.14 0.50
C ALA A 108 12.19 -13.01 1.31
N ALA A 109 11.58 -14.02 0.67
CA ALA A 109 10.64 -14.92 1.32
C ALA A 109 11.27 -15.68 2.49
N ARG A 110 12.50 -16.21 2.33
CA ARG A 110 13.24 -16.86 3.42
C ARG A 110 13.50 -15.92 4.61
N LEU A 111 13.91 -14.68 4.34
CA LEU A 111 14.17 -13.69 5.39
C LEU A 111 12.89 -13.29 6.12
N ILE A 112 11.79 -13.09 5.39
CA ILE A 112 10.49 -12.78 5.98
C ILE A 112 10.00 -13.96 6.83
N ALA A 113 10.08 -15.19 6.33
CA ALA A 113 9.68 -16.38 7.08
C ALA A 113 10.51 -16.55 8.37
N ALA A 114 11.83 -16.33 8.29
CA ALA A 114 12.70 -16.34 9.46
C ALA A 114 12.30 -15.24 10.46
N ALA A 115 12.05 -14.03 9.98
CA ALA A 115 11.62 -12.91 10.82
C ALA A 115 10.28 -13.18 11.51
N VAL A 116 9.28 -13.71 10.79
CA VAL A 116 7.97 -14.08 11.38
C VAL A 116 8.14 -15.09 12.51
N ARG A 117 9.03 -16.09 12.35
CA ARG A 117 9.35 -17.08 13.39
C ARG A 117 10.11 -16.48 14.58
N GLN A 118 10.90 -15.43 14.33
CA GLN A 118 11.69 -14.71 15.32
C GLN A 118 10.94 -13.61 16.06
N VAL A 119 9.70 -13.26 15.68
CA VAL A 119 8.81 -12.46 16.53
C VAL A 119 8.42 -13.33 17.74
N LYS A 120 9.38 -13.60 18.62
CA LYS A 120 9.24 -14.27 19.91
C LYS A 120 9.58 -13.24 20.98
N ARG A 121 8.58 -13.02 21.84
CA ARG A 121 8.60 -12.28 23.11
C ARG A 121 8.40 -10.78 22.96
#